data_AF-A0A914V858-F1
#
_entry.id   AF-A0A914V858-F1
#
_cell.length_a   1.000
_cell.length_b   1.000
_cell.length_c   1.000
_cell.angle_alpha   90.00
_cell.angle_beta   90.00
_cell.angle_gamma   90.00
#
_symmetry.space_group_name_H-M   'P 1'
#
loop_
_entity.id
_entity.type
_entity.pdbx_description
1 polymer ?
#
loop_
_entity_poly.entity_id
_entity_poly.type
_entity_poly.pdbx_seq_one_letter_code
_entity_poly.pdbx_strand_id
1 'polypeptide(L)'
;APQHEQPLIQEMIDALRDKWMSLCNGAVDRQRNLEEALLLSGQFKEAVAALMDWLDTSALPSLEGEERVHGDLDTVNRLIDQHKAFQTELKGRAANVATVRKAAQELLAAGDNEGTADIRTQMADLDDKWTNLNQLTEQRGERLQDALKEAEKLHKSAHTLLEWLSDMESKLKFAGALPDNETELEQQLARLEVLNQEMASQRPMLDDTLSLARDIQTKCHPLAEQPIKHWLRILQARWDEVAAWSDQRNDRLKEQLKTVTDQDALIDDLLKWIQGKENELHDVEEVPVPEDLEVIEEMIADHEEFEGELRDRQGDVDDATKGRKR
;
A
#
# COMPACT_ATOMS: atom_id res chain seq x y z
N ALA A 1 71.66 -15.87 -88.19
CA ALA A 1 70.39 -16.37 -87.65
C ALA A 1 69.77 -15.28 -86.78
N PRO A 2 68.86 -14.44 -87.32
CA PRO A 2 68.11 -13.44 -86.55
C PRO A 2 66.62 -13.81 -86.35
N GLN A 3 66.15 -14.91 -86.95
CA GLN A 3 64.72 -15.28 -86.99
C GLN A 3 64.22 -16.02 -85.74
N HIS A 4 65.12 -16.51 -84.87
CA HIS A 4 64.76 -17.29 -83.68
C HIS A 4 64.66 -16.45 -82.38
N GLU A 5 65.17 -15.21 -82.39
CA GLU A 5 65.19 -14.30 -81.23
C GLU A 5 63.93 -13.43 -81.15
N GLN A 6 63.29 -13.11 -82.28
CA GLN A 6 62.02 -12.38 -82.34
C GLN A 6 60.86 -13.02 -81.57
N PRO A 7 60.59 -14.35 -81.67
CA PRO A 7 59.50 -14.97 -80.89
C PRO A 7 59.79 -14.98 -79.38
N LEU A 8 61.05 -15.15 -78.97
CA LEU A 8 61.44 -15.14 -77.55
C LEU A 8 61.28 -13.74 -76.93
N ILE A 9 61.66 -12.69 -77.66
CA ILE A 9 61.48 -11.31 -77.20
C ILE A 9 59.98 -10.98 -77.10
N GLN A 10 59.15 -11.48 -78.01
CA GLN A 10 57.70 -11.28 -77.98
C GLN A 10 57.06 -11.96 -76.75
N GLU A 11 57.45 -13.20 -76.43
CA GLU A 11 57.02 -13.89 -75.21
C GLU A 11 57.44 -13.14 -73.93
N MET A 12 58.66 -12.60 -73.87
CA MET A 12 59.12 -11.80 -72.74
C MET A 12 58.31 -10.50 -72.58
N ILE A 13 57.93 -9.85 -73.68
CA ILE A 13 57.10 -8.64 -73.67
C ILE A 13 55.68 -8.96 -73.21
N ASP A 14 55.08 -10.06 -73.66
CA ASP A 14 53.74 -10.46 -73.24
C ASP A 14 53.74 -10.88 -71.76
N ALA A 15 54.75 -11.62 -71.28
CA ALA A 15 54.92 -11.94 -69.87
C ALA A 15 55.15 -10.69 -68.99
N LEU A 16 55.89 -9.69 -69.50
CA LEU A 16 56.06 -8.40 -68.82
C LEU A 16 54.73 -7.64 -68.75
N ARG A 17 53.95 -7.64 -69.84
CA ARG A 17 52.63 -7.00 -69.89
C ARG A 17 51.68 -7.64 -68.89
N ASP A 18 51.65 -8.97 -68.80
CA ASP A 18 50.81 -9.70 -67.84
C ASP A 18 51.21 -9.41 -66.39
N LYS A 19 52.51 -9.40 -66.09
CA LYS A 19 53.02 -9.00 -64.77
C LYS A 19 52.68 -7.56 -64.44
N TRP A 20 52.79 -6.64 -65.40
CA TRP A 20 52.41 -5.24 -65.23
C TRP A 20 50.92 -5.08 -64.96
N MET A 21 50.06 -5.76 -65.73
CA MET A 21 48.61 -5.75 -65.53
C MET A 21 48.23 -6.34 -64.17
N SER A 22 48.84 -7.46 -63.77
CA SER A 22 48.63 -8.06 -62.45
C SER A 22 49.05 -7.14 -61.31
N LEU A 23 50.19 -6.45 -61.43
CA LEU A 23 50.65 -5.49 -60.44
C LEU A 23 49.71 -4.27 -60.35
N CYS A 24 49.29 -3.72 -61.48
CA CYS A 24 48.34 -2.60 -61.53
C CYS A 24 47.00 -2.99 -60.90
N ASN A 25 46.45 -4.16 -61.25
CA ASN A 25 45.21 -4.66 -60.66
C ASN A 25 45.36 -4.87 -59.15
N GLY A 26 46.45 -5.51 -58.71
CA GLY A 26 46.74 -5.70 -57.29
C GLY A 26 46.91 -4.38 -56.51
N ALA A 27 47.47 -3.35 -57.14
CA ALA A 27 47.59 -2.02 -56.53
C ALA A 27 46.22 -1.33 -56.39
N VAL A 28 45.35 -1.42 -57.39
CA VAL A 28 43.98 -0.90 -57.35
C VAL A 28 43.16 -1.64 -56.29
N ASP A 29 43.22 -2.97 -56.26
CA ASP A 29 42.53 -3.79 -55.25
C ASP A 29 43.01 -3.45 -53.83
N ARG A 30 44.33 -3.28 -53.64
CA ARG A 30 44.90 -2.85 -52.37
C ARG A 30 44.40 -1.46 -51.97
N GLN A 31 44.37 -0.50 -52.90
CA GLN A 31 43.88 0.84 -52.60
C GLN A 31 42.41 0.82 -52.20
N ARG A 32 41.56 0.09 -52.94
CA ARG A 32 40.14 -0.07 -52.59
C ARG A 32 39.99 -0.66 -51.18
N ASN A 33 40.73 -1.72 -50.87
CA ASN A 33 40.66 -2.36 -49.55
C ASN A 33 41.11 -1.41 -48.43
N LEU A 34 42.11 -0.56 -48.66
CA LEU A 34 42.56 0.43 -47.67
C LEU A 34 41.52 1.55 -47.47
N GLU A 35 40.88 2.02 -48.53
CA GLU A 35 39.81 3.02 -48.46
C GLU A 35 38.57 2.48 -47.73
N GLU A 36 38.17 1.24 -48.03
CA GLU A 36 37.09 0.54 -47.33
C GLU A 36 37.41 0.35 -45.84
N ALA A 37 38.62 -0.10 -45.50
CA ALA A 37 39.06 -0.26 -44.11
C ALA A 37 39.13 1.08 -43.35
N LEU A 38 39.57 2.16 -44.01
CA LEU A 38 39.61 3.49 -43.42
C LEU A 38 38.21 4.01 -43.09
N LEU A 39 37.27 3.87 -44.04
CA LEU A 39 35.87 4.24 -43.84
C LEU A 39 35.26 3.46 -42.67
N LEU A 40 35.45 2.14 -42.67
CA LEU A 40 34.93 1.25 -41.63
C LEU A 40 35.54 1.56 -40.26
N SER A 41 36.83 1.86 -40.19
CA SER A 41 37.51 2.25 -38.95
C SER A 41 36.98 3.57 -38.39
N GLY A 42 36.75 4.55 -39.25
CA GLY A 42 36.13 5.82 -38.86
C GLY A 42 34.72 5.63 -38.29
N GLN A 43 33.87 4.90 -39.02
CA GLN A 43 32.49 4.59 -38.60
C GLN A 43 32.45 3.80 -37.29
N PHE A 44 33.35 2.81 -37.14
CA PHE A 44 33.48 2.04 -35.91
C PHE A 44 33.82 2.93 -34.72
N LYS A 45 34.86 3.77 -34.84
CA LYS A 45 35.31 4.64 -33.72
C LYS A 45 34.22 5.62 -33.30
N GLU A 46 33.55 6.25 -34.26
CA GLU A 46 32.46 7.18 -33.97
C GLU A 46 31.27 6.48 -33.29
N ALA A 47 30.87 5.31 -33.81
CA ALA A 47 29.74 4.56 -33.27
C ALA A 47 30.02 3.98 -31.88
N VAL A 48 31.24 3.47 -31.62
CA VAL A 48 31.66 3.01 -30.28
C VAL A 48 31.66 4.18 -29.31
N ALA A 49 32.28 5.31 -29.67
CA ALA A 49 32.34 6.48 -28.80
C ALA A 49 30.94 6.98 -28.43
N ALA A 50 30.01 7.04 -29.39
CA ALA A 50 28.62 7.44 -29.13
C ALA A 50 27.86 6.45 -28.23
N LEU A 51 28.11 5.14 -28.38
CA LEU A 51 27.51 4.13 -27.51
C LEU A 51 28.07 4.20 -26.09
N MET A 52 29.39 4.33 -25.95
CA MET A 52 30.07 4.45 -24.66
C MET A 52 29.64 5.71 -23.92
N ASP A 53 29.58 6.85 -24.61
CA ASP A 53 29.10 8.11 -24.02
C ASP A 53 27.67 7.95 -23.49
N TRP A 54 26.76 7.36 -24.27
CA TRP A 54 25.40 7.13 -23.78
C TRP A 54 25.34 6.14 -22.61
N LEU A 55 26.13 5.06 -22.64
CA LEU A 55 26.19 4.10 -21.55
C LEU A 55 26.61 4.79 -20.24
N ASP A 56 27.65 5.62 -20.31
CA ASP A 56 28.29 6.24 -19.15
C ASP A 56 27.55 7.47 -18.63
N THR A 57 26.99 8.29 -19.53
CA THR A 57 26.35 9.56 -19.16
C THR A 57 24.87 9.44 -18.89
N SER A 58 24.21 8.44 -19.48
CA SER A 58 22.74 8.33 -19.46
C SER A 58 22.25 6.99 -18.91
N ALA A 59 22.65 5.87 -19.51
CA ALA A 59 22.02 4.57 -19.25
C ALA A 59 22.36 4.01 -17.88
N LEU A 60 23.64 3.82 -17.55
CA LEU A 60 24.08 3.25 -16.28
C LEU A 60 23.67 4.13 -15.08
N PRO A 61 23.89 5.46 -15.08
CA PRO A 61 23.49 6.32 -13.96
C PRO A 61 21.98 6.28 -13.66
N SER A 62 21.14 6.08 -14.69
CA SER A 62 19.69 5.99 -14.52
C SER A 62 19.22 4.73 -13.79
N LEU A 63 20.04 3.67 -13.77
CA LEU A 63 19.72 2.41 -13.11
C LEU A 63 20.39 2.29 -11.73
N GLU A 64 21.62 2.78 -11.58
CA GLU A 64 22.39 2.65 -10.34
C GLU A 64 21.80 3.45 -9.16
N GLY A 65 21.08 4.55 -9.43
CA GLY A 65 20.44 5.36 -8.38
C GLY A 65 19.06 4.87 -7.92
N GLU A 66 18.48 3.87 -8.59
CA GLU A 66 17.04 3.54 -8.47
C GLU A 66 16.76 2.24 -7.71
N GLU A 67 17.30 2.13 -6.50
CA GLU A 67 17.01 0.98 -5.64
C GLU A 67 15.60 1.02 -5.00
N ARG A 68 15.04 2.21 -4.84
CA ARG A 68 13.77 2.40 -4.13
C ARG A 68 12.62 2.51 -5.11
N VAL A 69 12.02 1.38 -5.45
CA VAL A 69 10.95 1.27 -6.46
C VAL A 69 9.56 0.98 -5.88
N HIS A 70 9.45 0.75 -4.57
CA HIS A 70 8.17 0.48 -3.91
C HIS A 70 7.38 1.76 -3.65
N GLY A 71 6.08 1.64 -3.39
CA GLY A 71 5.25 2.81 -3.11
C GLY A 71 3.76 2.52 -3.19
N ASP A 72 2.98 3.60 -3.32
CA ASP A 72 1.57 3.51 -3.70
C ASP A 72 1.41 3.03 -5.15
N LEU A 73 0.22 2.52 -5.48
CA LEU A 73 -0.07 1.90 -6.77
C LEU A 73 0.20 2.84 -7.95
N ASP A 74 -0.11 4.12 -7.83
CA ASP A 74 0.09 5.11 -8.90
C ASP A 74 1.58 5.37 -9.12
N THR A 75 2.34 5.56 -8.04
CA THR A 75 3.80 5.73 -8.14
C THR A 75 4.47 4.51 -8.78
N VAL A 76 4.12 3.29 -8.36
CA VAL A 76 4.72 2.07 -8.90
C VAL A 76 4.38 1.88 -10.38
N ASN A 77 3.13 2.10 -10.78
CA ASN A 77 2.73 2.03 -12.20
C ASN A 77 3.51 3.05 -13.06
N ARG A 78 3.68 4.27 -12.56
CA ARG A 78 4.48 5.28 -13.25
C ARG A 78 5.93 4.86 -13.43
N LEU A 79 6.55 4.25 -12.41
CA LEU A 79 7.93 3.73 -12.51
C LEU A 79 8.03 2.55 -13.49
N ILE A 80 7.01 1.69 -13.54
CA ILE A 80 6.93 0.59 -14.51
C ILE A 80 6.88 1.13 -15.94
N ASP A 81 6.07 2.16 -16.20
CA ASP A 81 5.95 2.73 -17.53
C ASP A 81 7.24 3.45 -17.97
N GLN A 82 7.91 4.14 -17.03
CA GLN A 82 9.26 4.68 -17.27
C GLN A 82 10.26 3.57 -17.62
N HIS A 83 10.24 2.45 -16.89
CA HIS A 83 11.11 1.31 -17.17
C HIS A 83 10.82 0.65 -18.52
N LYS A 84 9.54 0.51 -18.92
CA LYS A 84 9.17 0.00 -20.25
C LYS A 84 9.65 0.91 -21.38
N ALA A 85 9.60 2.23 -21.18
CA ALA A 85 10.14 3.19 -22.13
C ALA A 85 11.66 3.00 -22.29
N PHE A 86 12.37 2.87 -21.15
CA PHE A 86 13.81 2.58 -21.15
C PHE A 86 14.15 1.25 -21.85
N GLN A 87 13.41 0.18 -21.58
CA GLN A 87 13.57 -1.10 -22.27
C GLN A 87 13.37 -0.99 -23.79
N THR A 88 12.48 -0.09 -24.24
CA THR A 88 12.26 0.16 -25.67
C THR A 88 13.46 0.88 -26.29
N GLU A 89 14.03 1.88 -25.61
CA GLU A 89 15.27 2.53 -26.04
C GLU A 89 16.44 1.53 -26.10
N LEU A 90 16.59 0.69 -25.06
CA LEU A 90 17.62 -0.33 -24.99
C LEU A 90 17.54 -1.31 -26.17
N LYS A 91 16.32 -1.79 -26.50
CA LYS A 91 16.09 -2.62 -27.70
C LYS A 91 16.45 -1.90 -28.99
N GLY A 92 16.14 -0.61 -29.10
CA GLY A 92 16.53 0.21 -30.26
C GLY A 92 18.05 0.29 -30.42
N ARG A 93 18.78 0.46 -29.32
CA ARG A 93 20.26 0.54 -29.33
C ARG A 93 20.95 -0.81 -29.49
N ALA A 94 20.28 -1.93 -29.20
CA ALA A 94 20.83 -3.27 -29.42
C ALA A 94 21.23 -3.51 -30.90
N ALA A 95 20.47 -2.94 -31.85
CA ALA A 95 20.82 -2.99 -33.27
C ALA A 95 22.13 -2.24 -33.56
N ASN A 96 22.35 -1.08 -32.93
CA ASN A 96 23.58 -0.30 -33.10
C ASN A 96 24.79 -1.07 -32.53
N VAL A 97 24.65 -1.69 -31.36
CA VAL A 97 25.70 -2.53 -30.77
C VAL A 97 26.03 -3.71 -31.67
N ALA A 98 25.03 -4.35 -32.28
CA ALA A 98 25.26 -5.45 -33.23
C ALA A 98 26.02 -4.97 -34.48
N THR A 99 25.67 -3.80 -35.03
CA THR A 99 26.39 -3.19 -36.15
C THR A 99 27.84 -2.89 -35.79
N VAL A 100 28.08 -2.32 -34.60
CA VAL A 100 29.43 -2.03 -34.08
C VAL A 100 30.25 -3.30 -33.90
N ARG A 101 29.67 -4.36 -33.31
CA ARG A 101 30.31 -5.68 -33.20
C ARG A 101 30.70 -6.24 -34.56
N LYS A 102 29.84 -6.13 -35.57
CA LYS A 102 30.13 -6.60 -36.93
C LYS A 102 31.28 -5.81 -37.56
N ALA A 103 31.24 -4.47 -37.46
CA ALA A 103 32.31 -3.61 -37.97
C ALA A 103 33.65 -3.92 -37.29
N ALA A 104 33.65 -4.17 -35.97
CA ALA A 104 34.84 -4.59 -35.24
C ALA A 104 35.41 -5.90 -35.78
N GLN A 105 34.56 -6.91 -36.02
CA GLN A 105 34.99 -8.21 -36.57
C GLN A 105 35.62 -8.08 -37.95
N GLU A 106 35.01 -7.27 -38.83
CA GLU A 106 35.54 -7.00 -40.18
C GLU A 106 36.90 -6.28 -40.10
N LEU A 107 37.08 -5.30 -39.20
CA LEU A 107 38.35 -4.63 -38.98
C LEU A 107 39.43 -5.55 -38.38
N LEU A 108 39.04 -6.43 -37.45
CA LEU A 108 39.95 -7.41 -36.85
C LEU A 108 40.43 -8.45 -37.86
N ALA A 109 39.61 -8.79 -38.86
CA ALA A 109 39.98 -9.69 -39.94
C ALA A 109 40.94 -9.04 -40.97
N ALA A 110 40.86 -7.71 -41.14
CA ALA A 110 41.66 -6.96 -42.10
C ALA A 110 42.97 -6.38 -41.54
N GLY A 111 43.09 -6.22 -40.22
CA GLY A 111 44.18 -5.50 -39.56
C GLY A 111 45.39 -6.35 -39.13
N ASP A 112 46.49 -5.67 -38.81
CA ASP A 112 47.68 -6.25 -38.15
C ASP A 112 47.59 -6.17 -36.61
N ASN A 113 48.53 -6.80 -35.90
CA ASN A 113 48.40 -7.04 -34.46
C ASN A 113 48.29 -5.78 -33.58
N GLU A 114 48.85 -4.64 -34.01
CA GLU A 114 48.93 -3.43 -33.19
C GLU A 114 47.64 -2.60 -33.26
N GLY A 115 47.07 -2.41 -34.46
CA GLY A 115 45.77 -1.73 -34.63
C GLY A 115 44.58 -2.55 -34.12
N THR A 116 44.72 -3.88 -34.05
CA THR A 116 43.66 -4.77 -33.56
C THR A 116 43.59 -4.86 -32.03
N ALA A 117 44.63 -4.44 -31.29
CA ALA A 117 44.61 -4.45 -29.82
C ALA A 117 43.63 -3.42 -29.25
N ASP A 118 43.66 -2.18 -29.74
CA ASP A 118 42.75 -1.10 -29.34
C ASP A 118 41.28 -1.45 -29.60
N ILE A 119 40.99 -2.03 -30.78
CA ILE A 119 39.64 -2.51 -31.14
C ILE A 119 39.17 -3.59 -30.16
N ARG A 120 40.02 -4.55 -29.79
CA ARG A 120 39.67 -5.58 -28.80
C ARG A 120 39.36 -4.98 -27.44
N THR A 121 40.14 -3.99 -26.99
CA THR A 121 39.91 -3.32 -25.71
C THR A 121 38.60 -2.54 -25.70
N GLN A 122 38.33 -1.74 -26.73
CA GLN A 122 37.08 -0.98 -26.84
C GLN A 122 35.85 -1.89 -26.91
N MET A 123 35.95 -3.00 -27.64
CA MET A 123 34.88 -3.98 -27.72
C MET A 123 34.64 -4.71 -26.40
N ALA A 124 35.71 -5.07 -25.67
CA ALA A 124 35.58 -5.67 -24.36
C ALA A 124 34.86 -4.74 -23.37
N ASP A 125 35.25 -3.46 -23.32
CA ASP A 125 34.61 -2.47 -22.44
C ASP A 125 33.13 -2.23 -22.82
N LEU A 126 32.84 -2.11 -24.11
CA LEU A 126 31.46 -2.01 -24.61
C LEU A 126 30.64 -3.25 -24.24
N ASP A 127 31.18 -4.45 -24.43
CA ASP A 127 30.47 -5.70 -24.12
C ASP A 127 30.24 -5.86 -22.62
N ASP A 128 31.21 -5.52 -21.78
CA ASP A 128 31.11 -5.55 -20.32
C ASP A 128 30.02 -4.59 -19.83
N LYS A 129 30.07 -3.30 -20.24
CA LYS A 129 29.06 -2.31 -19.87
C LYS A 129 27.68 -2.64 -20.42
N TRP A 130 27.59 -3.12 -21.66
CA TRP A 130 26.33 -3.54 -22.26
C TRP A 130 25.71 -4.72 -21.50
N THR A 131 26.53 -5.70 -21.12
CA THR A 131 26.08 -6.86 -20.33
C THR A 131 25.61 -6.42 -18.94
N ASN A 132 26.39 -5.57 -18.26
CA ASN A 132 26.01 -5.00 -16.97
C ASN A 132 24.68 -4.23 -17.05
N LEU A 133 24.51 -3.38 -18.07
CA LEU A 133 23.27 -2.62 -18.26
C LEU A 133 22.05 -3.53 -18.43
N ASN A 134 22.17 -4.59 -19.24
CA ASN A 134 21.09 -5.56 -19.42
C ASN A 134 20.75 -6.27 -18.10
N GLN A 135 21.76 -6.67 -17.33
CA GLN A 135 21.56 -7.29 -16.02
C GLN A 135 20.86 -6.35 -15.03
N LEU A 136 21.30 -5.09 -14.92
CA LEU A 136 20.66 -4.08 -14.07
C LEU A 136 19.22 -3.79 -14.51
N THR A 137 18.97 -3.79 -15.83
CA THR A 137 17.63 -3.59 -16.39
C THR A 137 16.70 -4.73 -15.99
N GLU A 138 17.15 -5.98 -16.12
CA GLU A 138 16.38 -7.16 -15.73
C GLU A 138 16.08 -7.16 -14.23
N GLN A 139 17.09 -6.93 -13.39
CA GLN A 139 16.94 -6.84 -11.93
C GLN A 139 15.96 -5.74 -11.52
N ARG A 140 16.02 -4.57 -12.15
CA ARG A 140 15.05 -3.49 -11.92
C ARG A 140 13.64 -3.91 -12.32
N GLY A 141 13.49 -4.65 -13.41
CA GLY A 141 12.22 -5.23 -13.84
C GLY A 141 11.61 -6.16 -12.79
N GLU A 142 12.40 -7.08 -12.24
CA GLU A 142 11.96 -7.99 -11.17
C GLU A 142 11.50 -7.23 -9.93
N ARG A 143 12.30 -6.25 -9.48
CA ARG A 143 11.97 -5.41 -8.31
C ARG A 143 10.68 -4.62 -8.52
N LEU A 144 10.46 -4.09 -9.73
CA LEU A 144 9.23 -3.37 -10.06
C LEU A 144 8.00 -4.29 -10.06
N GLN A 145 8.16 -5.54 -10.51
CA GLN A 145 7.08 -6.53 -10.43
C GLN A 145 6.73 -6.87 -8.99
N ASP A 146 7.72 -7.05 -8.12
CA ASP A 146 7.48 -7.31 -6.70
C ASP A 146 6.88 -6.09 -5.99
N ALA A 147 7.36 -4.89 -6.30
CA ALA A 147 6.77 -3.65 -5.83
C ALA A 147 5.30 -3.50 -6.25
N LEU A 148 4.95 -3.92 -7.48
CA LEU A 148 3.57 -3.89 -7.96
C LEU A 148 2.68 -4.84 -7.16
N LYS A 149 3.11 -6.08 -6.95
CA LYS A 149 2.34 -7.06 -6.16
C LYS A 149 2.06 -6.55 -4.74
N GLU A 150 3.07 -5.95 -4.10
CA GLU A 150 2.90 -5.37 -2.76
C GLU A 150 1.98 -4.14 -2.77
N ALA A 151 2.12 -3.26 -3.76
CA ALA A 151 1.27 -2.08 -3.90
C ALA A 151 -0.20 -2.46 -4.18
N GLU A 152 -0.45 -3.44 -5.04
CA GLU A 152 -1.79 -3.99 -5.30
C GLU A 152 -2.40 -4.63 -4.05
N LYS A 153 -1.60 -5.42 -3.31
CA LYS A 153 -2.04 -6.04 -2.05
C LYS A 153 -2.41 -4.96 -1.03
N LEU A 154 -1.56 -3.95 -0.85
CA LEU A 154 -1.83 -2.83 0.05
C LEU A 154 -3.08 -2.06 -0.38
N HIS A 155 -3.18 -1.70 -1.66
CA HIS A 155 -4.33 -0.98 -2.21
C HIS A 155 -5.64 -1.73 -1.98
N LYS A 156 -5.67 -3.04 -2.30
CA LYS A 156 -6.85 -3.88 -2.09
C LYS A 156 -7.23 -3.96 -0.61
N SER A 157 -6.27 -4.23 0.27
CA SER A 157 -6.53 -4.39 1.70
C SER A 157 -7.01 -3.09 2.34
N ALA A 158 -6.35 -1.97 2.02
CA ALA A 158 -6.76 -0.64 2.48
C ALA A 158 -8.16 -0.28 1.99
N HIS A 159 -8.49 -0.55 0.71
CA HIS A 159 -9.81 -0.26 0.16
C HIS A 159 -10.91 -1.06 0.86
N THR A 160 -10.74 -2.38 1.01
CA THR A 160 -11.70 -3.23 1.73
C THR A 160 -11.90 -2.77 3.18
N LEU A 161 -10.84 -2.39 3.88
CA LEU A 161 -10.97 -1.84 5.24
C LEU A 161 -11.70 -0.49 5.26
N LEU A 162 -11.44 0.41 4.30
CA LEU A 162 -12.10 1.70 4.22
C LEU A 162 -13.60 1.58 3.89
N GLU A 163 -13.98 0.62 3.05
CA GLU A 163 -15.38 0.29 2.78
C GLU A 163 -16.05 -0.24 4.05
N TRP A 164 -15.45 -1.24 4.70
CA TRP A 164 -15.98 -1.80 5.95
C TRP A 164 -16.08 -0.76 7.08
N LEU A 165 -15.07 0.12 7.22
CA LEU A 165 -15.11 1.22 8.18
C LEU A 165 -16.29 2.16 7.89
N SER A 166 -16.56 2.47 6.61
CA SER A 166 -17.69 3.34 6.23
C SER A 166 -19.03 2.71 6.61
N ASP A 167 -19.16 1.38 6.44
CA ASP A 167 -20.34 0.65 6.88
C ASP A 167 -20.48 0.66 8.42
N MET A 168 -19.39 0.44 9.15
CA MET A 168 -19.38 0.51 10.63
C MET A 168 -19.74 1.89 11.16
N GLU A 169 -19.15 2.94 10.59
CA GLU A 169 -19.47 4.33 10.91
C GLU A 169 -20.96 4.60 10.71
N SER A 170 -21.55 4.09 9.62
CA SER A 170 -22.98 4.20 9.35
C SER A 170 -23.82 3.46 10.41
N LYS A 171 -23.51 2.18 10.68
CA LYS A 171 -24.23 1.37 11.70
C LYS A 171 -24.23 2.06 13.07
N LEU A 172 -23.10 2.62 13.50
CA LEU A 172 -22.99 3.32 14.79
C LEU A 172 -23.70 4.68 14.80
N LYS A 173 -23.58 5.47 13.72
CA LYS A 173 -24.27 6.77 13.60
C LYS A 173 -25.79 6.63 13.59
N PHE A 174 -26.32 5.55 13.00
CA PHE A 174 -27.75 5.29 12.89
C PHE A 174 -28.28 4.28 13.93
N ALA A 175 -27.54 4.04 15.01
CA ALA A 175 -27.93 3.12 16.10
C ALA A 175 -29.15 3.60 16.93
N GLY A 176 -29.69 4.78 16.64
CA GLY A 176 -30.89 5.33 17.29
C GLY A 176 -30.63 5.97 18.66
N ALA A 177 -31.70 6.50 19.25
CA ALA A 177 -31.69 7.04 20.60
C ALA A 177 -31.45 5.93 21.65
N LEU A 178 -31.17 6.32 22.88
CA LEU A 178 -31.16 5.37 24.01
C LEU A 178 -32.62 5.03 24.34
N PRO A 179 -32.99 3.75 24.43
CA PRO A 179 -34.32 3.35 24.89
C PRO A 179 -34.50 3.59 26.39
N ASP A 180 -35.77 3.72 26.81
CA ASP A 180 -36.17 3.84 28.22
C ASP A 180 -36.75 2.54 28.79
N ASN A 181 -36.67 1.43 28.04
CA ASN A 181 -37.10 0.11 28.51
C ASN A 181 -35.92 -0.86 28.50
N GLU A 182 -35.86 -1.68 29.54
CA GLU A 182 -34.79 -2.66 29.79
C GLU A 182 -34.60 -3.62 28.62
N THR A 183 -35.67 -4.23 28.11
CA THR A 183 -35.61 -5.20 27.03
C THR A 183 -34.98 -4.63 25.75
N GLU A 184 -35.31 -3.41 25.35
CA GLU A 184 -34.74 -2.78 24.16
C GLU A 184 -33.28 -2.36 24.36
N LEU A 185 -32.91 -1.94 25.57
CA LEU A 185 -31.52 -1.67 25.96
C LEU A 185 -30.66 -2.94 25.84
N GLU A 186 -31.13 -4.07 26.38
CA GLU A 186 -30.47 -5.37 26.26
C GLU A 186 -30.33 -5.81 24.79
N GLN A 187 -31.37 -5.61 23.98
CA GLN A 187 -31.31 -5.90 22.54
C GLN A 187 -30.28 -5.03 21.81
N GLN A 188 -30.18 -3.74 22.17
CA GLN A 188 -29.18 -2.85 21.59
C GLN A 188 -27.76 -3.22 22.04
N LEU A 189 -27.57 -3.62 23.30
CA LEU A 189 -26.28 -4.13 23.80
C LEU A 189 -25.87 -5.41 23.07
N ALA A 190 -26.78 -6.36 22.89
CA ALA A 190 -26.51 -7.58 22.14
C ALA A 190 -26.13 -7.29 20.67
N ARG A 191 -26.82 -6.34 20.02
CA ARG A 191 -26.45 -5.88 18.67
C ARG A 191 -25.06 -5.25 18.64
N LEU A 192 -24.73 -4.41 19.62
CA LEU A 192 -23.41 -3.78 19.71
C LEU A 192 -22.30 -4.79 20.00
N GLU A 193 -22.59 -5.84 20.77
CA GLU A 193 -21.65 -6.93 21.02
C GLU A 193 -21.29 -7.68 19.73
N VAL A 194 -22.28 -7.93 18.86
CA VAL A 194 -22.02 -8.48 17.51
C VAL A 194 -21.12 -7.54 16.70
N LEU A 195 -21.37 -6.22 16.72
CA LEU A 195 -20.51 -5.26 16.03
C LEU A 195 -19.07 -5.24 16.60
N ASN A 196 -18.91 -5.35 17.91
CA ASN A 196 -17.60 -5.44 18.55
C ASN A 196 -16.86 -6.73 18.17
N GLN A 197 -17.57 -7.85 18.02
CA GLN A 197 -16.99 -9.09 17.50
C GLN A 197 -16.59 -8.94 16.02
N GLU A 198 -17.40 -8.26 15.20
CA GLU A 198 -17.04 -7.91 13.82
C GLU A 198 -15.76 -7.06 13.80
N MET A 199 -15.65 -6.03 14.65
CA MET A 199 -14.42 -5.23 14.78
C MET A 199 -13.22 -6.07 15.20
N ALA A 200 -13.36 -6.93 16.21
CA ALA A 200 -12.28 -7.81 16.65
C ALA A 200 -11.82 -8.75 15.51
N SER A 201 -12.74 -9.21 14.66
CA SER A 201 -12.43 -10.05 13.50
C SER A 201 -11.68 -9.32 12.39
N GLN A 202 -11.89 -8.00 12.25
CA GLN A 202 -11.19 -7.18 11.25
C GLN A 202 -9.83 -6.65 11.74
N ARG A 203 -9.59 -6.69 13.04
CA ARG A 203 -8.33 -6.19 13.63
C ARG A 203 -7.07 -6.81 13.02
N PRO A 204 -6.98 -8.13 12.78
CA PRO A 204 -5.82 -8.72 12.12
C PRO A 204 -5.57 -8.17 10.72
N MET A 205 -6.63 -7.93 9.94
CA MET A 205 -6.51 -7.36 8.59
C MET A 205 -5.96 -5.93 8.64
N LEU A 206 -6.40 -5.12 9.62
CA LEU A 206 -5.82 -3.80 9.86
C LEU A 206 -4.33 -3.91 10.19
N ASP A 207 -3.97 -4.74 11.17
CA ASP A 207 -2.59 -4.86 11.64
C ASP A 207 -1.66 -5.35 10.49
N ASP A 208 -2.09 -6.32 9.70
CA ASP A 208 -1.38 -6.80 8.50
C ASP A 208 -1.23 -5.69 7.44
N THR A 209 -2.28 -4.91 7.21
CA THR A 209 -2.26 -3.79 6.24
C THR A 209 -1.29 -2.71 6.69
N LEU A 210 -1.30 -2.35 7.97
CA LEU A 210 -0.40 -1.35 8.55
C LEU A 210 1.06 -1.86 8.55
N SER A 211 1.28 -3.15 8.82
CA SER A 211 2.61 -3.76 8.73
C SER A 211 3.15 -3.68 7.30
N LEU A 212 2.38 -4.13 6.32
CA LEU A 212 2.77 -4.07 4.90
C LEU A 212 3.07 -2.64 4.45
N ALA A 213 2.25 -1.67 4.83
CA ALA A 213 2.47 -0.27 4.49
C ALA A 213 3.75 0.31 5.14
N ARG A 214 4.07 -0.08 6.39
CA ARG A 214 5.33 0.30 7.05
C ARG A 214 6.53 -0.36 6.37
N ASP A 215 6.42 -1.63 5.98
CA ASP A 215 7.48 -2.33 5.26
C ASP A 215 7.77 -1.64 3.92
N ILE A 216 6.72 -1.36 3.13
CA ILE A 216 6.81 -0.59 1.88
C ILE A 216 7.47 0.77 2.14
N GLN A 217 7.09 1.49 3.20
CA GLN A 217 7.63 2.79 3.55
C GLN A 217 9.16 2.78 3.71
N THR A 218 9.76 1.71 4.26
CA THR A 218 11.22 1.63 4.44
C THR A 218 11.99 1.56 3.12
N LYS A 219 11.36 1.06 2.05
CA LYS A 219 11.96 0.80 0.73
C LYS A 219 11.29 1.59 -0.40
N CYS A 220 10.41 2.54 -0.07
CA CYS A 220 9.63 3.26 -1.05
C CYS A 220 10.43 4.33 -1.79
N HIS A 221 10.03 4.57 -3.03
CA HIS A 221 10.49 5.68 -3.83
C HIS A 221 10.17 7.02 -3.11
N PRO A 222 11.04 8.05 -3.17
CA PRO A 222 10.81 9.33 -2.48
C PRO A 222 9.44 9.98 -2.76
N LEU A 223 8.93 9.82 -3.99
CA LEU A 223 7.61 10.32 -4.38
C LEU A 223 6.44 9.62 -3.68
N ALA A 224 6.62 8.37 -3.21
CA ALA A 224 5.61 7.60 -2.49
C ALA A 224 5.66 7.78 -0.97
N GLU A 225 6.69 8.44 -0.42
CA GLU A 225 6.87 8.55 1.03
C GLU A 225 5.69 9.28 1.70
N GLN A 226 5.27 10.41 1.13
CA GLN A 226 4.13 11.18 1.66
C GLN A 226 2.78 10.50 1.44
N PRO A 227 2.46 9.98 0.23
CA PRO A 227 1.26 9.17 0.01
C PRO A 227 1.08 8.03 1.01
N ILE A 228 2.11 7.21 1.20
CA ILE A 228 2.07 6.07 2.13
C ILE A 228 1.88 6.54 3.58
N LYS A 229 2.59 7.58 4.02
CA LYS A 229 2.40 8.18 5.36
C LYS A 229 0.97 8.66 5.58
N HIS A 230 0.39 9.30 4.57
CA HIS A 230 -0.95 9.85 4.65
C HIS A 230 -2.00 8.74 4.75
N TRP A 231 -1.88 7.71 3.91
CA TRP A 231 -2.76 6.53 3.96
C TRP A 231 -2.72 5.83 5.31
N LEU A 232 -1.52 5.55 5.84
CA LEU A 232 -1.33 4.98 7.18
C LEU A 232 -2.06 5.78 8.26
N ARG A 233 -1.93 7.12 8.22
CA ARG A 233 -2.56 8.01 9.18
C ARG A 233 -4.08 7.99 9.08
N ILE A 234 -4.64 8.06 7.88
CA ILE A 234 -6.10 8.06 7.67
C ILE A 234 -6.70 6.74 8.14
N LEU A 235 -6.12 5.62 7.73
CA LEU A 235 -6.66 4.30 8.06
C LEU A 235 -6.66 4.07 9.57
N GLN A 236 -5.56 4.39 10.24
CA GLN A 236 -5.45 4.30 11.70
C GLN A 236 -6.46 5.24 12.39
N ALA A 237 -6.54 6.51 11.98
CA ALA A 237 -7.42 7.49 12.60
C ALA A 237 -8.90 7.10 12.48
N ARG A 238 -9.34 6.63 11.29
CA ARG A 238 -10.72 6.17 11.10
C ARG A 238 -11.05 4.95 11.94
N TRP A 239 -10.12 4.00 12.04
CA TRP A 239 -10.30 2.84 12.92
C TRP A 239 -10.48 3.26 14.38
N ASP A 240 -9.59 4.13 14.87
CA ASP A 240 -9.61 4.58 16.25
C ASP A 240 -10.89 5.38 16.56
N GLU A 241 -11.39 6.16 15.60
CA GLU A 241 -12.66 6.88 15.71
C GLU A 241 -13.87 5.93 15.83
N VAL A 242 -13.95 4.91 14.97
CA VAL A 242 -15.02 3.89 15.04
C VAL A 242 -14.95 3.11 16.36
N ALA A 243 -13.75 2.74 16.80
CA ALA A 243 -13.56 2.07 18.08
C ALA A 243 -14.06 2.93 19.25
N ALA A 244 -13.69 4.20 19.27
CA ALA A 244 -14.13 5.14 20.30
C ALA A 244 -15.66 5.34 20.31
N TRP A 245 -16.30 5.40 19.13
CA TRP A 245 -17.76 5.49 19.05
C TRP A 245 -18.45 4.23 19.57
N SER A 246 -17.90 3.05 19.29
CA SER A 246 -18.45 1.79 19.80
C SER A 246 -18.36 1.73 21.33
N ASP A 247 -17.20 2.06 21.89
CA ASP A 247 -16.97 2.10 23.34
C ASP A 247 -17.91 3.10 24.01
N GLN A 248 -18.00 4.33 23.48
CA GLN A 248 -18.89 5.35 24.01
C GLN A 248 -20.37 4.93 23.95
N ARG A 249 -20.80 4.24 22.88
CA ARG A 249 -22.18 3.75 22.77
C ARG A 249 -22.44 2.63 23.80
N ASN A 250 -21.49 1.73 24.00
CA ASN A 250 -21.57 0.66 24.98
C ASN A 250 -21.73 1.19 26.40
N ASP A 251 -20.91 2.17 26.78
CA ASP A 251 -20.94 2.78 28.10
C ASP A 251 -22.28 3.47 28.36
N ARG A 252 -22.77 4.24 27.38
CA ARG A 252 -24.07 4.92 27.47
C ARG A 252 -25.25 3.94 27.60
N LEU A 253 -25.21 2.82 26.87
CA LEU A 253 -26.26 1.80 26.96
C LEU A 253 -26.24 1.10 28.33
N LYS A 254 -25.06 0.77 28.86
CA LYS A 254 -24.91 0.17 30.19
C LYS A 254 -25.34 1.09 31.31
N GLU A 255 -24.99 2.39 31.22
CA GLU A 255 -25.41 3.39 32.19
C GLU A 255 -26.93 3.59 32.19
N GLN A 256 -27.54 3.66 30.99
CA GLN A 256 -28.99 3.75 30.86
C GLN A 256 -29.69 2.49 31.36
N LEU A 257 -29.18 1.30 31.02
CA LEU A 257 -29.72 0.02 31.52
C LEU A 257 -29.71 -0.01 33.04
N LYS A 258 -28.57 0.32 33.65
CA LYS A 258 -28.47 0.41 35.10
C LYS A 258 -29.50 1.39 35.69
N THR A 259 -29.64 2.57 35.08
CA THR A 259 -30.61 3.58 35.54
C THR A 259 -32.04 3.06 35.50
N VAL A 260 -32.43 2.40 34.41
CA VAL A 260 -33.78 1.81 34.24
C VAL A 260 -34.00 0.68 35.25
N THR A 261 -33.05 -0.24 35.39
CA THR A 261 -33.16 -1.36 36.35
C THR A 261 -33.22 -0.86 37.80
N ASP A 262 -32.40 0.14 38.19
CA ASP A 262 -32.42 0.74 39.53
C ASP A 262 -33.77 1.44 39.81
N GLN A 263 -34.35 2.11 38.80
CA GLN A 263 -35.67 2.74 38.90
C GLN A 263 -36.80 1.72 39.02
N ASP A 264 -36.80 0.66 38.20
CA ASP A 264 -37.82 -0.40 38.27
C ASP A 264 -37.75 -1.14 39.62
N ALA A 265 -36.55 -1.38 40.15
CA ALA A 265 -36.36 -1.96 41.48
C ALA A 265 -36.90 -1.05 42.61
N LEU A 266 -36.71 0.27 42.52
CA LEU A 266 -37.27 1.24 43.46
C LEU A 266 -38.79 1.26 43.41
N ILE A 267 -39.38 1.23 42.21
CA ILE A 267 -40.83 1.18 42.03
C ILE A 267 -41.40 -0.10 42.65
N ASP A 268 -40.77 -1.25 42.40
CA ASP A 268 -41.18 -2.53 42.97
C ASP A 268 -41.08 -2.56 44.51
N ASP A 269 -40.06 -1.94 45.11
CA ASP A 269 -39.93 -1.77 46.56
C ASP A 269 -41.06 -0.89 47.12
N LEU A 270 -41.28 0.27 46.51
CA LEU A 270 -42.33 1.21 46.92
C LEU A 270 -43.72 0.59 46.80
N LEU A 271 -44.02 -0.14 45.72
CA LEU A 271 -45.32 -0.81 45.57
C LEU A 271 -45.55 -1.87 46.64
N LYS A 272 -44.52 -2.67 46.98
CA LYS A 272 -44.62 -3.67 48.08
C LYS A 272 -44.79 -3.00 49.43
N TRP A 273 -44.05 -1.92 49.68
CA TRP A 273 -44.12 -1.18 50.94
C TRP A 273 -45.47 -0.47 51.10
N ILE A 274 -45.96 0.21 50.07
CA ILE A 274 -47.30 0.83 50.05
C ILE A 274 -48.37 -0.22 50.28
N GLN A 275 -48.32 -1.36 49.58
CA GLN A 275 -49.30 -2.44 49.78
C GLN A 275 -49.30 -2.96 51.23
N GLY A 276 -48.13 -3.03 51.87
CA GLY A 276 -48.01 -3.37 53.29
C GLY A 276 -48.67 -2.32 54.20
N LYS A 277 -48.40 -1.03 53.94
CA LYS A 277 -48.98 0.09 54.69
C LYS A 277 -50.49 0.24 54.48
N GLU A 278 -50.99 -0.05 53.28
CA GLU A 278 -52.43 -0.09 53.00
C GLU A 278 -53.13 -1.18 53.83
N ASN A 279 -52.52 -2.36 53.97
CA ASN A 279 -53.07 -3.43 54.80
C ASN A 279 -53.03 -3.06 56.29
N GLU A 280 -51.92 -2.49 56.76
CA GLU A 280 -51.78 -2.01 58.15
C GLU A 280 -52.84 -0.95 58.49
N LEU A 281 -53.04 0.04 57.61
CA LEU A 281 -54.06 1.07 57.79
C LEU A 281 -55.47 0.46 57.78
N HIS A 282 -55.73 -0.49 56.88
CA HIS A 282 -57.03 -1.18 56.81
C HIS A 282 -57.35 -1.94 58.10
N ASP A 283 -56.37 -2.68 58.64
CA ASP A 283 -56.52 -3.44 59.89
C ASP A 283 -56.84 -2.51 61.07
N VAL A 284 -56.23 -1.31 61.13
CA VAL A 284 -56.51 -0.30 62.17
C VAL A 284 -57.88 0.35 61.97
N GLU A 285 -58.31 0.63 60.73
CA GLU A 285 -59.62 1.21 60.43
C GLU A 285 -60.79 0.28 60.76
N GLU A 286 -60.59 -1.05 60.73
CA GLU A 286 -61.62 -2.02 61.12
C GLU A 286 -61.87 -2.03 62.65
N VAL A 287 -60.93 -1.56 63.45
CA VAL A 287 -61.07 -1.49 64.91
C VAL A 287 -61.94 -0.28 65.28
N PRO A 288 -63.10 -0.47 65.94
CA PRO A 288 -63.92 0.65 66.37
C PRO A 288 -63.22 1.51 67.42
N VAL A 289 -63.39 2.82 67.33
CA VAL A 289 -62.76 3.80 68.24
C VAL A 289 -63.18 3.52 69.70
N PRO A 290 -62.23 3.26 70.62
CA PRO A 290 -62.51 3.04 72.03
C PRO A 290 -63.09 4.29 72.73
N GLU A 291 -63.77 4.13 73.86
CA GLU A 291 -64.23 5.26 74.70
C GLU A 291 -63.17 5.71 75.73
N ASP A 292 -62.12 4.91 75.92
CA ASP A 292 -61.05 5.17 76.89
C ASP A 292 -60.05 6.20 76.36
N LEU A 293 -59.82 7.27 77.12
CA LEU A 293 -58.95 8.37 76.72
C LEU A 293 -57.48 7.95 76.59
N GLU A 294 -56.97 7.09 77.48
CA GLU A 294 -55.57 6.63 77.44
C GLU A 294 -55.33 5.80 76.17
N VAL A 295 -56.31 4.96 75.79
CA VAL A 295 -56.22 4.15 74.56
C VAL A 295 -56.31 5.02 73.31
N ILE A 296 -57.15 6.06 73.30
CA ILE A 296 -57.21 7.02 72.18
C ILE A 296 -55.88 7.77 72.03
N GLU A 297 -55.25 8.19 73.13
CA GLU A 297 -53.95 8.86 73.11
C GLU A 297 -52.85 7.95 72.54
N GLU A 298 -52.87 6.65 72.88
CA GLU A 298 -51.97 5.64 72.30
C GLU A 298 -52.22 5.47 70.79
N MET A 299 -53.48 5.32 70.35
CA MET A 299 -53.82 5.22 68.93
C MET A 299 -53.41 6.45 68.11
N ILE A 300 -53.47 7.65 68.70
CA ILE A 300 -52.99 8.88 68.05
C ILE A 300 -51.47 8.83 67.89
N ALA A 301 -50.73 8.42 68.92
CA ALA A 301 -49.28 8.31 68.86
C ALA A 301 -48.83 7.30 67.79
N ASP A 302 -49.48 6.14 67.72
CA ASP A 302 -49.21 5.13 66.69
C ASP A 302 -49.51 5.66 65.28
N HIS A 303 -50.60 6.44 65.12
CA HIS A 303 -50.91 7.08 63.84
C HIS A 303 -49.91 8.17 63.45
N GLU A 304 -49.43 8.97 64.42
CA GLU A 304 -48.38 9.95 64.18
C GLU A 304 -47.06 9.28 63.74
N GLU A 305 -46.72 8.10 64.28
CA GLU A 305 -45.58 7.29 63.83
C GLU A 305 -45.78 6.79 62.39
N PHE A 306 -46.98 6.26 62.07
CA PHE A 306 -47.34 5.85 60.72
C PHE A 306 -47.20 7.01 59.70
N GLU A 307 -47.72 8.20 60.02
CA GLU A 307 -47.55 9.39 59.19
C GLU A 307 -46.07 9.81 59.05
N GLY A 308 -45.26 9.59 60.08
CA GLY A 308 -43.82 9.78 60.06
C GLY A 308 -43.14 8.90 59.02
N GLU A 309 -43.44 7.60 59.01
CA GLU A 309 -42.90 6.66 58.02
C GLU A 309 -43.29 7.01 56.58
N LEU A 310 -44.54 7.46 56.37
CA LEU A 310 -44.98 7.95 55.06
C LEU A 310 -44.14 9.13 54.57
N ARG A 311 -43.84 10.06 55.48
CA ARG A 311 -43.06 11.26 55.18
C ARG A 311 -41.61 10.94 54.85
N ASP A 312 -41.02 9.97 55.55
CA ASP A 312 -39.64 9.54 55.32
C ASP A 312 -39.44 8.93 53.93
N ARG A 313 -40.45 8.20 53.43
CA ARG A 313 -40.44 7.61 52.07
C ARG A 313 -40.89 8.56 50.96
N GLN A 314 -41.36 9.78 51.28
CA GLN A 314 -41.83 10.73 50.26
C GLN A 314 -40.76 11.07 49.22
N GLY A 315 -39.47 11.10 49.62
CA GLY A 315 -38.34 11.34 48.71
C GLY A 315 -38.19 10.27 47.64
N ASP A 316 -38.31 8.99 48.03
CA ASP A 316 -38.24 7.84 47.12
C ASP A 316 -39.38 7.87 46.10
N VAL A 317 -40.60 8.20 46.53
CA VAL A 317 -41.78 8.34 45.67
C VAL A 317 -41.59 9.49 44.66
N ASP A 318 -41.04 10.60 45.14
CA ASP A 318 -40.69 11.76 44.31
C ASP A 318 -39.66 11.39 43.22
N ASP A 319 -38.64 10.60 43.58
CA ASP A 319 -37.58 10.19 42.66
C ASP A 319 -38.10 9.18 41.62
N ALA A 320 -38.87 8.18 42.05
CA ALA A 320 -39.50 7.19 41.17
C ALA A 320 -40.48 7.85 40.17
N THR A 321 -41.20 8.88 40.58
CA THR A 321 -42.20 9.56 39.72
C THR A 321 -41.59 10.62 38.79
N LYS A 322 -40.43 11.20 39.14
CA LYS A 322 -39.68 12.14 38.27
C LYS A 322 -38.94 11.42 37.13
N GLY A 323 -38.45 10.20 37.37
CA GLY A 323 -37.65 9.44 36.41
C GLY A 323 -38.32 9.13 35.07
N ARG A 324 -39.65 8.87 35.06
CA ARG A 324 -40.41 8.48 33.85
C ARG A 324 -40.98 9.62 33.00
N LYS A 325 -40.88 10.87 33.44
CA LYS A 325 -41.54 12.02 32.75
C LYS A 325 -40.69 12.70 31.67
N ARG A 326 -39.57 12.12 31.26
CA ARG A 326 -38.72 12.68 30.20
C ARG A 326 -38.63 11.78 29.00
#